data_AF-X6EZQ9-F1
#
_entry.id   AF-X6EZQ9-F1
#
_cell.length_a   1.000
_cell.length_b   1.000
_cell.length_c   1.000
_cell.angle_alpha   90.00
_cell.angle_beta   90.00
_cell.angle_gamma   90.00
#
_symmetry.space_group_name_H-M   'P 1'
#
loop_
_entity.id
_entity.type
_entity.pdbx_description
1 polymer ?
#
loop_
_entity_poly.entity_id
_entity_poly.type
_entity_poly.pdbx_seq_one_letter_code
_entity_poly.pdbx_strand_id
1 'polypeptide(L)'
;MWLVLKANRVGQSEWLKMFKPPFDPYVELMPHESGDQLLILKSKELDGLTTLKDTLNAGDGIVRTLNGVAGGVVFAGSSVELDGAAEMRDGRLIRHMMLRTETAHFSIGRGSAEFQVIIRDNDGNIVVPTPAPTSAQRRYAASKGSDFLTHALNYCAGEPGWFDLYKAMECLEQAGFNPRGKGRAEMDRFSRTANWFYRHHDRRNEQKLPSKPMDLRDARRLLRSRVNDALDQLARHTQDDGASARSSP
;
A
#
# COMPACT_ATOMS: atom_id res chain seq x y z
N MET A 1 0.96 9.94 26.41
CA MET A 1 1.06 10.11 24.93
C MET A 1 -0.21 10.80 24.43
N TRP A 2 -0.17 11.39 23.24
CA TRP A 2 -1.33 11.99 22.57
C TRP A 2 -1.59 11.30 21.23
N LEU A 3 -2.78 11.48 20.67
CA LEU A 3 -3.13 10.88 19.38
C LEU A 3 -2.84 11.84 18.24
N VAL A 4 -2.33 11.32 17.14
CA VAL A 4 -2.15 12.07 15.89
C VAL A 4 -3.32 11.74 14.97
N LEU A 5 -4.03 12.77 14.55
CA LEU A 5 -5.17 12.65 13.66
C LEU A 5 -4.78 13.04 12.24
N LYS A 6 -5.36 12.34 11.27
CA LYS A 6 -5.30 12.68 9.86
C LYS A 6 -6.65 13.21 9.41
N ALA A 7 -6.62 14.37 8.78
CA ALA A 7 -7.81 15.04 8.27
C ALA A 7 -7.43 15.79 6.98
N ASN A 8 -8.42 16.04 6.12
CA ASN A 8 -8.25 17.04 5.07
C ASN A 8 -8.32 18.46 5.70
N ARG A 9 -7.96 19.49 4.93
CA ARG A 9 -7.89 20.88 5.43
C ARG A 9 -9.22 21.39 6.01
N VAL A 10 -10.35 20.97 5.43
CA VAL A 10 -11.69 21.36 5.89
C VAL A 10 -11.99 20.68 7.23
N GLY A 11 -11.81 19.37 7.31
CA GLY A 11 -12.02 18.60 8.53
C GLY A 11 -11.13 19.06 9.68
N GLN A 12 -9.86 19.33 9.41
CA GLN A 12 -8.94 19.92 10.40
C GLN A 12 -9.47 21.25 10.95
N SER A 13 -9.92 22.16 10.07
CA SER A 13 -10.44 23.47 10.50
C SER A 13 -11.71 23.36 11.33
N GLU A 14 -12.60 22.43 10.98
CA GLU A 14 -13.85 22.19 11.69
C GLU A 14 -13.59 21.54 13.05
N TRP A 15 -12.70 20.55 13.12
CA TRP A 15 -12.32 19.89 14.37
C TRP A 15 -11.66 20.87 15.35
N LEU A 16 -10.78 21.76 14.88
CA LEU A 16 -10.21 22.84 15.70
C LEU A 16 -11.26 23.83 16.22
N LYS A 17 -12.40 23.97 15.53
CA LYS A 17 -13.52 24.81 16.00
C LYS A 17 -14.44 24.07 16.97
N MET A 18 -14.57 22.76 16.82
CA MET A 18 -15.49 21.92 17.59
C MET A 18 -14.89 21.49 18.94
N PHE A 19 -13.65 21.01 18.93
CA PHE A 19 -12.97 20.45 20.08
C PHE A 19 -11.85 21.39 20.53
N LYS A 20 -12.23 22.52 21.14
CA LYS A 20 -11.30 23.59 21.53
C LYS A 20 -10.71 23.36 22.93
N PRO A 21 -9.42 23.67 23.14
CA PRO A 21 -8.89 23.78 24.50
C PRO A 21 -9.62 24.88 25.28
N PRO A 22 -9.73 24.77 26.62
CA PRO A 22 -9.12 23.73 27.47
C PRO A 22 -10.06 22.53 27.78
N PHE A 23 -11.16 22.38 27.03
CA PHE A 23 -12.18 21.37 27.33
C PHE A 23 -11.78 19.98 26.84
N ASP A 24 -12.11 18.96 27.61
CA ASP A 24 -11.78 17.58 27.27
C ASP A 24 -12.91 16.90 26.47
N PRO A 25 -12.61 16.19 25.37
CA PRO A 25 -11.33 16.16 24.65
C PRO A 25 -11.18 17.38 23.71
N TYR A 26 -9.93 17.75 23.40
CA TYR A 26 -9.63 18.84 22.46
C TYR A 26 -8.57 18.46 21.43
N VAL A 27 -8.57 19.21 20.32
CA VAL A 27 -7.51 19.13 19.31
C VAL A 27 -6.74 20.43 19.21
N GLU A 28 -5.46 20.32 18.85
CA GLU A 28 -4.61 21.47 18.55
C GLU A 28 -3.60 21.13 17.45
N LEU A 29 -2.98 22.17 16.88
CA LEU A 29 -1.89 22.00 15.94
C LEU A 29 -0.57 22.16 16.67
N MET A 30 0.27 21.13 16.58
CA MET A 30 1.64 21.17 17.10
C MET A 30 2.65 21.15 15.95
N PRO A 31 3.66 22.04 15.96
CA PRO A 31 4.73 22.00 14.97
C PRO A 31 5.60 20.75 15.17
N HIS A 32 5.98 20.10 14.08
CA HIS A 32 6.91 18.98 14.05
C HIS A 32 8.23 19.39 13.38
N GLU A 33 9.34 18.74 13.76
CA GLU A 33 10.68 19.09 13.26
C GLU A 33 10.81 18.91 11.73
N SER A 34 9.94 18.12 11.10
CA SER A 34 9.87 18.00 9.62
C SER A 34 9.37 19.26 8.91
N GLY A 35 8.86 20.24 9.64
CA GLY A 35 8.22 21.45 9.09
C GLY A 35 6.70 21.31 8.92
N ASP A 36 6.14 20.12 9.16
CA ASP A 36 4.70 19.88 9.12
C ASP A 36 4.03 20.26 10.45
N GLN A 37 2.72 20.51 10.41
CA GLN A 37 1.89 20.64 11.61
C GLN A 37 1.07 19.38 11.82
N LEU A 38 1.15 18.81 13.02
CA LEU A 38 0.38 17.64 13.42
C LEU A 38 -0.90 18.08 14.11
N LEU A 39 -2.05 17.52 13.70
CA LEU A 39 -3.31 17.64 14.42
C LEU A 39 -3.29 16.65 15.59
N ILE A 40 -3.10 17.16 16.79
CA ILE A 40 -2.98 16.38 18.01
C ILE A 40 -4.32 16.37 18.74
N LEU A 41 -4.82 15.18 19.05
CA LEU A 41 -5.95 14.98 19.96
C LEU A 41 -5.43 14.68 21.35
N LYS A 42 -5.87 15.51 22.30
CA LYS A 42 -5.61 15.36 23.73
C LYS A 42 -6.91 14.98 24.42
N SER A 43 -6.82 13.95 25.25
CA SER A 43 -7.93 13.48 26.07
C SER A 43 -7.41 12.99 27.41
N LYS A 44 -8.15 13.26 28.49
CA LYS A 44 -7.87 12.71 29.82
C LYS A 44 -7.95 11.18 29.86
N GLU A 45 -8.68 10.56 28.93
CA GLU A 45 -8.73 9.11 28.80
C GLU A 45 -7.36 8.50 28.40
N LEU A 46 -6.46 9.33 27.87
CA LEU A 46 -5.09 8.93 27.53
C LEU A 46 -4.11 9.17 28.68
N ASP A 47 -4.53 9.87 29.74
CA ASP A 47 -3.67 10.15 30.89
C ASP A 47 -3.35 8.84 31.63
N GLY A 48 -2.06 8.63 31.89
CA GLY A 48 -1.58 7.40 32.53
C GLY A 48 -1.31 6.22 31.57
N LEU A 49 -1.67 6.32 30.29
CA LEU A 49 -1.25 5.34 29.28
C LEU A 49 0.22 5.56 28.91
N THR A 50 1.06 4.57 29.26
CA THR A 50 2.52 4.62 29.08
C THR A 50 3.01 3.82 27.89
N THR A 51 2.15 3.02 27.26
CA THR A 51 2.51 2.24 26.07
C THR A 51 1.82 2.77 24.82
N LEU A 52 2.51 2.70 23.68
CA LEU A 52 1.96 3.08 22.39
C LEU A 52 0.72 2.23 22.03
N LYS A 53 0.78 0.93 22.32
CA LYS A 53 -0.30 -0.02 22.06
C LYS A 53 -1.58 0.37 22.79
N ASP A 54 -1.48 0.66 24.09
CA ASP A 54 -2.65 1.02 24.90
C ASP A 54 -3.20 2.38 24.46
N THR A 55 -2.32 3.33 24.15
CA THR A 55 -2.70 4.65 23.61
C THR A 55 -3.50 4.51 22.32
N LEU A 56 -3.03 3.70 21.36
CA LEU A 56 -3.71 3.49 20.09
C LEU A 56 -5.03 2.71 20.25
N ASN A 57 -5.05 1.69 21.10
CA ASN A 57 -6.24 0.90 21.39
C ASN A 57 -7.37 1.76 21.99
N ALA A 58 -7.02 2.63 22.96
CA ALA A 58 -7.97 3.60 23.50
C ALA A 58 -8.37 4.64 22.44
N GLY A 59 -7.40 5.10 21.64
CA GLY A 59 -7.60 6.12 20.63
C GLY A 59 -8.59 5.76 19.53
N ASP A 60 -8.62 4.50 19.07
CA ASP A 60 -9.60 4.07 18.06
C ASP A 60 -11.05 4.25 18.57
N GLY A 61 -11.30 3.97 19.86
CA GLY A 61 -12.60 4.16 20.50
C GLY A 61 -12.98 5.64 20.64
N ILE A 62 -12.02 6.46 21.08
CA ILE A 62 -12.21 7.90 21.25
C ILE A 62 -12.51 8.55 19.88
N VAL A 63 -11.66 8.32 18.87
CA VAL A 63 -11.81 8.91 17.53
C VAL A 63 -13.13 8.49 16.89
N ARG A 64 -13.53 7.22 17.02
CA ARG A 64 -14.83 6.74 16.53
C ARG A 64 -15.99 7.48 17.18
N THR A 65 -15.94 7.68 18.50
CA THR A 65 -16.98 8.40 19.24
C THR A 65 -17.05 9.86 18.81
N LEU A 66 -15.91 10.54 18.68
CA LEU A 66 -15.83 11.93 18.26
C LEU A 66 -16.29 12.14 16.82
N ASN A 67 -15.96 11.22 15.90
CA ASN A 67 -16.51 11.23 14.54
C ASN A 67 -18.05 11.09 14.56
N GLY A 68 -18.61 10.29 15.46
CA GLY A 68 -20.07 10.18 15.64
C GLY A 68 -20.71 11.48 16.12
N VAL A 69 -20.07 12.16 17.09
CA VAL A 69 -20.51 13.48 17.57
C VAL A 69 -20.42 14.53 16.46
N ALA A 70 -19.29 14.61 15.75
CA ALA A 70 -19.09 15.55 14.67
C ALA A 70 -20.06 15.31 13.50
N GLY A 71 -20.33 14.05 13.17
CA GLY A 71 -21.29 13.68 12.13
C GLY A 71 -22.75 14.04 12.46
N GLY A 72 -23.10 14.13 13.75
CA GLY A 72 -24.42 14.57 14.22
C GLY A 72 -24.63 16.10 14.23
N VAL A 73 -23.56 16.88 14.08
CA VAL A 73 -23.57 18.35 14.19
C VAL A 73 -23.14 18.97 12.87
N VAL A 74 -24.08 19.51 12.07
CA VAL A 74 -24.00 20.46 10.93
C VAL A 74 -22.92 20.24 9.82
N PHE A 75 -21.86 19.50 10.07
CA PHE A 75 -20.67 19.30 9.23
C PHE A 75 -20.65 17.86 8.70
N ALA A 76 -21.72 17.49 8.01
CA ALA A 76 -21.86 16.20 7.34
C ALA A 76 -20.71 16.03 6.33
N GLY A 77 -19.66 15.29 6.72
CA GLY A 77 -18.45 15.06 5.93
C GLY A 77 -17.13 15.30 6.67
N SER A 78 -17.16 15.85 7.89
CA SER A 78 -15.98 16.12 8.71
C SER A 78 -15.56 14.91 9.55
N SER A 79 -14.84 13.97 8.96
CA SER A 79 -14.27 12.83 9.69
C SER A 79 -12.75 12.89 9.74
N VAL A 80 -12.18 12.46 10.86
CA VAL A 80 -10.74 12.25 11.01
C VAL A 80 -10.43 10.76 11.15
N GLU A 81 -9.22 10.40 10.76
CA GLU A 81 -8.66 9.06 10.95
C GLU A 81 -7.58 9.09 12.04
N LEU A 82 -7.48 8.01 12.81
CA LEU A 82 -6.35 7.81 13.70
C LEU A 82 -5.12 7.44 12.85
N ASP A 83 -4.09 8.28 12.90
CA ASP A 83 -2.87 8.13 12.11
C ASP A 83 -1.70 7.59 12.94
N GLY A 84 -1.73 7.87 14.24
CA GLY A 84 -0.71 7.39 15.16
C GLY A 84 -0.80 8.03 16.54
N ALA A 85 0.32 8.05 17.24
CA ALA A 85 0.47 8.75 18.51
C ALA A 85 1.68 9.68 18.47
N ALA A 86 1.72 10.65 19.36
CA ALA A 86 2.87 11.51 19.56
C ALA A 86 3.17 11.72 21.05
N GLU A 87 4.43 11.99 21.34
CA GLU A 87 4.86 12.38 22.69
C GLU A 87 5.96 13.44 22.63
N MET A 88 6.07 14.21 23.71
CA MET A 88 7.24 15.04 23.94
C MET A 88 8.32 14.19 24.62
N ARG A 89 9.48 14.09 23.99
CA ARG A 89 10.68 13.46 24.55
C ARG A 89 11.86 14.41 24.37
N ASP A 90 12.51 14.77 25.46
CA ASP A 90 13.67 15.70 25.47
C ASP A 90 13.41 17.02 24.71
N GLY A 91 12.19 17.56 24.84
CA GLY A 91 11.80 18.81 24.17
C GLY A 91 11.44 18.65 22.69
N ARG A 92 11.47 17.43 22.14
CA ARG A 92 11.09 17.12 20.75
C ARG A 92 9.77 16.38 20.68
N LEU A 93 8.96 16.72 19.68
CA LEU A 93 7.72 16.00 19.38
C LEU A 93 8.04 14.77 18.54
N ILE A 94 7.96 13.59 19.14
CA ILE A 94 8.18 12.30 18.47
C ILE A 94 6.84 11.78 17.97
N ARG A 95 6.73 11.52 16.66
CA ARG A 95 5.55 10.88 16.04
C ARG A 95 5.77 9.37 15.86
N HIS A 96 4.83 8.58 16.37
CA HIS A 96 4.72 7.14 16.19
C HIS A 96 3.63 6.85 15.14
N MET A 97 4.02 6.39 13.95
CA MET A 97 3.08 6.06 12.89
C MET A 97 2.60 4.61 12.99
N MET A 98 1.31 4.39 12.78
CA MET A 98 0.73 3.05 12.71
C MET A 98 0.71 2.55 11.25
N LEU A 99 1.51 1.54 10.95
CA LEU A 99 1.50 0.86 9.66
C LEU A 99 0.49 -0.30 9.69
N ARG A 100 -0.65 -0.13 9.01
CA ARG A 100 -1.58 -1.23 8.74
C ARG A 100 -1.03 -2.08 7.58
N THR A 101 -0.81 -3.36 7.83
CA THR A 101 -0.10 -4.31 6.95
C THR A 101 -0.79 -4.62 5.63
N GLU A 102 -2.05 -4.21 5.45
CA GLU A 102 -2.86 -4.56 4.27
C GLU A 102 -2.51 -3.73 3.02
N THR A 103 -1.91 -2.53 3.16
CA THR A 103 -1.59 -1.66 2.00
C THR A 103 -0.37 -0.77 2.26
N ALA A 104 0.82 -1.35 2.45
CA ALA A 104 2.06 -0.56 2.44
C ALA A 104 2.62 -0.48 1.01
N HIS A 105 2.30 0.59 0.28
CA HIS A 105 3.00 0.98 -0.95
C HIS A 105 3.81 2.24 -0.68
N PHE A 106 5.14 2.13 -0.66
CA PHE A 106 6.04 3.27 -0.56
C PHE A 106 6.51 3.67 -1.96
N SER A 107 6.41 4.96 -2.29
CA SER A 107 7.15 5.57 -3.39
C SER A 107 7.97 6.72 -2.82
N ILE A 108 9.29 6.54 -2.72
CA ILE A 108 10.20 7.55 -2.21
C ILE A 108 10.88 8.21 -3.42
N GLY A 109 10.61 9.50 -3.64
CA GLY A 109 11.30 10.31 -4.64
C GLY A 109 12.62 10.84 -4.09
N ARG A 110 13.69 10.69 -4.87
CA ARG A 110 15.04 11.31 -4.73
C ARG A 110 15.43 11.71 -3.30
N GLY A 111 15.53 10.74 -2.41
CA GLY A 111 16.11 10.87 -1.09
C GLY A 111 16.21 9.48 -0.48
N SER A 112 17.40 9.05 -0.07
CA SER A 112 17.55 7.79 0.66
C SER A 112 17.01 7.98 2.07
N ALA A 113 15.78 7.55 2.30
CA ALA A 113 15.26 7.40 3.66
C ALA A 113 15.63 6.00 4.16
N GLU A 114 16.36 5.93 5.26
CA GLU A 114 16.60 4.69 5.99
C GLU A 114 15.47 4.50 7.01
N PHE A 115 14.74 3.38 6.91
CA PHE A 115 13.69 3.03 7.85
C PHE A 115 14.16 1.86 8.71
N GLN A 116 14.21 2.05 10.02
CA GLN A 116 14.41 0.96 10.96
C GLN A 116 13.04 0.55 11.53
N VAL A 117 12.56 -0.62 11.10
CA VAL A 117 11.32 -1.22 11.64
C VAL A 117 11.69 -2.06 12.86
N ILE A 118 11.30 -1.61 14.05
CA ILE A 118 11.47 -2.36 15.30
C ILE A 118 10.14 -3.00 15.64
N ILE A 119 10.05 -4.33 15.51
CA ILE A 119 8.89 -5.10 15.93
C ILE A 119 9.04 -5.40 17.42
N ARG A 120 7.98 -5.21 18.20
CA ARG A 120 7.96 -5.56 19.63
C ARG A 120 6.86 -6.57 19.93
N ASP A 121 7.09 -7.46 20.88
CA ASP A 121 6.09 -8.40 21.37
C ASP A 121 5.10 -7.71 22.34
N ASN A 122 4.16 -8.48 22.88
CA ASN A 122 3.16 -7.98 23.82
C ASN A 122 3.76 -7.47 25.14
N ASP A 123 5.00 -7.86 25.46
CA ASP A 123 5.72 -7.47 26.67
C ASP A 123 6.71 -6.31 26.38
N GLY A 124 6.75 -5.82 25.14
CA GLY A 124 7.58 -4.69 24.72
C GLY A 124 9.01 -5.04 24.33
N ASN A 125 9.38 -6.32 24.28
CA ASN A 125 10.70 -6.78 23.86
C ASN A 125 10.84 -6.69 22.34
N ILE A 126 12.05 -6.37 21.86
CA ILE A 126 12.34 -6.36 20.42
C ILE A 126 12.27 -7.79 19.89
N VAL A 127 11.34 -8.03 18.98
CA VAL A 127 11.24 -9.27 18.22
C VAL A 127 12.05 -9.09 16.95
N VAL A 128 13.17 -9.80 16.87
CA VAL A 128 13.87 -9.99 15.59
C VAL A 128 13.18 -11.19 14.92
N PRO A 129 12.33 -11.00 13.91
CA PRO A 129 11.78 -12.13 13.19
C PRO A 129 12.93 -12.93 12.58
N THR A 130 12.81 -14.26 12.58
CA THR A 130 13.77 -15.12 11.88
C THR A 130 13.93 -14.60 10.44
N PRO A 131 15.15 -14.43 9.92
CA PRO A 131 15.36 -13.94 8.57
C PRO A 131 14.54 -14.76 7.56
N ALA A 132 13.53 -14.11 6.98
CA ALA A 132 12.67 -14.70 5.97
C ALA A 132 12.79 -13.89 4.68
N PRO A 133 12.79 -14.53 3.50
CA PRO A 133 12.88 -13.81 2.25
C PRO A 133 11.67 -12.91 2.08
N THR A 134 11.89 -11.64 1.71
CA THR A 134 10.84 -10.68 1.37
C THR A 134 10.06 -11.12 0.12
N SER A 135 8.88 -10.55 -0.13
CA SER A 135 8.12 -10.82 -1.37
C SER A 135 8.94 -10.54 -2.63
N ALA A 136 9.78 -9.49 -2.63
CA ALA A 136 10.67 -9.19 -3.75
C ALA A 136 11.73 -10.28 -3.95
N GLN A 137 12.37 -10.74 -2.88
CA GLN A 137 13.36 -11.84 -2.94
C GLN A 137 12.71 -13.16 -3.40
N ARG A 138 11.49 -13.47 -2.94
CA ARG A 138 10.74 -14.65 -3.39
C ARG A 138 10.40 -14.58 -4.88
N ARG A 139 9.91 -13.44 -5.37
CA ARG A 139 9.60 -13.25 -6.79
C ARG A 139 10.85 -13.31 -7.66
N TYR A 140 11.97 -12.73 -7.21
CA TYR A 140 13.25 -12.84 -7.92
C TYR A 140 13.75 -14.28 -7.99
N ALA A 141 13.65 -15.04 -6.90
CA ALA A 141 13.98 -16.47 -6.90
C ALA A 141 13.05 -17.26 -7.84
N ALA A 142 11.74 -16.95 -7.85
CA ALA A 142 10.77 -17.60 -8.74
C ALA A 142 11.05 -17.28 -10.22
N SER A 143 11.43 -16.04 -10.56
CA SER A 143 11.74 -15.68 -11.96
C SER A 143 12.90 -16.50 -12.51
N LYS A 144 13.89 -16.83 -11.68
CA LYS A 144 15.03 -17.68 -12.06
C LYS A 144 14.61 -19.12 -12.45
N GLY A 145 13.42 -19.56 -12.04
CA GLY A 145 12.84 -20.84 -12.43
C GLY A 145 12.04 -20.80 -13.73
N SER A 146 11.88 -19.64 -14.38
CA SER A 146 11.15 -19.49 -15.63
C SER A 146 11.74 -18.37 -16.51
N ASP A 147 12.38 -18.75 -17.62
CA ASP A 147 12.94 -17.80 -18.59
C ASP A 147 11.87 -16.85 -19.11
N PHE A 148 10.67 -17.35 -19.38
CA PHE A 148 9.54 -16.55 -19.82
C PHE A 148 9.12 -15.50 -18.78
N LEU A 149 9.01 -15.85 -17.50
CA LEU A 149 8.69 -14.85 -16.47
C LEU A 149 9.81 -13.84 -16.25
N THR A 150 11.07 -14.26 -16.40
CA THR A 150 12.22 -13.35 -16.41
C THR A 150 12.14 -12.36 -17.57
N HIS A 151 11.84 -12.81 -18.77
CA HIS A 151 11.65 -11.94 -19.92
C HIS A 151 10.43 -11.01 -19.75
N ALA A 152 9.32 -11.51 -19.20
CA ALA A 152 8.14 -10.69 -18.93
C ALA A 152 8.44 -9.55 -17.94
N LEU A 153 9.23 -9.81 -16.89
CA LEU A 153 9.72 -8.79 -15.96
C LEU A 153 10.57 -7.74 -16.68
N ASN A 154 11.51 -8.17 -17.52
CA ASN A 154 12.40 -7.26 -18.25
C ASN A 154 11.63 -6.33 -19.18
N TYR A 155 10.63 -6.84 -19.91
CA TYR A 155 9.75 -6.02 -20.74
C TYR A 155 8.84 -5.07 -19.93
N CYS A 156 8.60 -5.34 -18.64
CA CYS A 156 7.81 -4.46 -17.78
C CYS A 156 8.64 -3.39 -17.03
N ALA A 157 9.98 -3.42 -17.14
CA ALA A 157 10.89 -2.54 -16.43
C ALA A 157 10.82 -1.09 -16.94
N GLY A 158 11.09 -0.12 -16.06
CA GLY A 158 11.15 1.31 -16.43
C GLY A 158 9.80 1.89 -16.83
N GLU A 159 9.72 2.49 -18.03
CA GLU A 159 8.52 3.13 -18.58
C GLU A 159 8.11 2.45 -19.90
N PRO A 160 7.64 1.19 -19.88
CA PRO A 160 7.47 0.38 -21.08
C PRO A 160 6.38 0.93 -22.00
N GLY A 161 6.58 0.80 -23.31
CA GLY A 161 5.61 1.17 -24.34
C GLY A 161 4.67 0.02 -24.71
N TRP A 162 3.79 0.24 -25.69
CA TRP A 162 2.83 -0.78 -26.14
C TRP A 162 3.51 -2.05 -26.67
N PHE A 163 4.66 -1.92 -27.32
CA PHE A 163 5.46 -3.05 -27.78
C PHE A 163 5.94 -3.92 -26.61
N ASP A 164 6.60 -3.31 -25.64
CA ASP A 164 7.18 -4.04 -24.51
C ASP A 164 6.08 -4.73 -23.70
N LEU A 165 4.97 -4.04 -23.44
CA LEU A 165 3.82 -4.63 -22.75
C LEU A 165 3.20 -5.81 -23.52
N TYR A 166 3.14 -5.73 -24.85
CA TYR A 166 2.68 -6.82 -25.69
C TYR A 166 3.64 -8.02 -25.61
N LYS A 167 4.96 -7.81 -25.66
CA LYS A 167 5.95 -8.88 -25.48
C LYS A 167 5.91 -9.49 -24.09
N ALA A 168 5.70 -8.68 -23.05
CA ALA A 168 5.50 -9.16 -21.69
C ALA A 168 4.28 -10.08 -21.56
N MET A 169 3.19 -9.73 -22.25
CA MET A 169 1.98 -10.54 -22.33
C MET A 169 2.25 -11.89 -23.03
N GLU A 170 2.93 -11.90 -24.17
CA GLU A 170 3.29 -13.15 -24.86
C GLU A 170 4.15 -14.07 -23.98
N CYS A 171 5.10 -13.50 -23.23
CA CYS A 171 5.90 -14.26 -22.27
C CYS A 171 5.04 -14.86 -21.14
N LEU A 172 4.04 -14.14 -20.63
CA LEU A 172 3.11 -14.68 -19.62
C LEU A 172 2.29 -15.85 -20.16
N GLU A 173 1.80 -15.75 -21.40
CA GLU A 173 1.05 -16.82 -22.06
C GLU A 173 1.93 -18.06 -22.27
N GLN A 174 3.18 -17.87 -22.71
CA GLN A 174 4.17 -18.95 -22.87
C GLN A 174 4.57 -19.61 -21.54
N ALA A 175 4.55 -18.84 -20.45
CA ALA A 175 4.73 -19.36 -19.09
C ALA A 175 3.48 -20.10 -18.56
N GLY A 176 2.38 -20.18 -19.32
CA GLY A 176 1.14 -20.85 -18.94
C GLY A 176 0.15 -19.98 -18.15
N PHE A 177 0.47 -18.71 -17.91
CA PHE A 177 -0.37 -17.77 -17.15
C PHE A 177 -1.38 -17.04 -18.03
N ASN A 178 -2.14 -17.82 -18.78
CA ASN A 178 -3.20 -17.30 -19.64
C ASN A 178 -4.35 -16.68 -18.81
N PRO A 179 -4.94 -15.56 -19.25
CA PRO A 179 -6.03 -14.92 -18.53
C PRO A 179 -7.26 -15.83 -18.47
N ARG A 180 -7.75 -16.11 -17.26
CA ARG A 180 -8.97 -16.90 -17.02
C ARG A 180 -9.98 -16.10 -16.19
N GLY A 181 -11.26 -16.45 -16.31
CA GLY A 181 -12.34 -15.86 -15.50
C GLY A 181 -12.45 -14.35 -15.64
N LYS A 182 -12.62 -13.64 -14.49
CA LYS A 182 -12.90 -12.20 -14.45
C LYS A 182 -11.83 -11.32 -15.12
N GLY A 183 -10.59 -11.78 -15.24
CA GLY A 183 -9.50 -11.03 -15.88
C GLY A 183 -9.44 -11.12 -17.41
N ARG A 184 -10.25 -11.99 -18.03
CA ARG A 184 -10.20 -12.26 -19.48
C ARG A 184 -10.63 -11.06 -20.31
N ALA A 185 -11.78 -10.45 -19.99
CA ALA A 185 -12.29 -9.31 -20.74
C ALA A 185 -11.33 -8.10 -20.73
N GLU A 186 -10.65 -7.89 -19.61
CA GLU A 186 -9.65 -6.83 -19.49
C GLU A 186 -8.38 -7.14 -20.29
N MET A 187 -7.97 -8.41 -20.37
CA MET A 187 -6.87 -8.80 -21.25
C MET A 187 -7.24 -8.72 -22.72
N ASP A 188 -8.45 -9.12 -23.09
CA ASP A 188 -8.92 -9.00 -24.47
C ASP A 188 -8.92 -7.52 -24.91
N ARG A 189 -9.33 -6.62 -24.01
CA ARG A 189 -9.26 -5.17 -24.23
C ARG A 189 -7.82 -4.70 -24.41
N PHE A 190 -6.91 -5.08 -23.51
CA PHE A 190 -5.49 -4.78 -23.63
C PHE A 190 -4.91 -5.30 -24.94
N SER A 191 -5.09 -6.58 -25.28
CA SER A 191 -4.48 -7.20 -26.46
C SER A 191 -4.94 -6.54 -27.76
N ARG A 192 -6.22 -6.17 -27.86
CA ARG A 192 -6.75 -5.41 -29.00
C ARG A 192 -6.15 -4.00 -29.06
N THR A 193 -6.05 -3.31 -27.93
CA THR A 193 -5.45 -1.97 -27.87
C THR A 193 -3.95 -2.00 -28.19
N ALA A 194 -3.21 -2.92 -27.59
CA ALA A 194 -1.78 -3.08 -27.81
C ALA A 194 -1.48 -3.46 -29.26
N ASN A 195 -2.20 -4.42 -29.85
CA ASN A 195 -2.03 -4.77 -31.26
C ASN A 195 -2.31 -3.58 -32.20
N TRP A 196 -3.33 -2.78 -31.91
CA TRP A 196 -3.64 -1.58 -32.69
C TRP A 196 -2.49 -0.56 -32.67
N PHE A 197 -1.91 -0.29 -31.49
CA PHE A 197 -0.82 0.68 -31.35
C PHE A 197 0.57 0.14 -31.71
N TYR A 198 0.79 -1.17 -31.62
CA TYR A 198 2.07 -1.81 -31.91
C TYR A 198 2.25 -2.16 -33.40
N ARG A 199 1.24 -2.76 -34.04
CA ARG A 199 1.37 -3.25 -35.42
C ARG A 199 1.08 -2.14 -36.43
N HIS A 200 2.06 -1.26 -36.66
CA HIS A 200 1.97 -0.20 -37.68
C HIS A 200 1.86 -0.69 -39.14
N HIS A 201 2.00 -1.99 -39.42
CA HIS A 201 2.22 -2.50 -40.78
C HIS A 201 1.08 -3.24 -41.46
N ASP A 202 -0.06 -3.47 -40.80
CA ASP A 202 -1.14 -4.22 -41.44
C ASP A 202 -2.52 -3.57 -41.21
N ARG A 203 -2.78 -2.52 -42.00
CA ARG A 203 -4.11 -1.90 -42.14
C ARG A 203 -5.18 -2.88 -42.67
N ARG A 204 -4.82 -4.16 -42.95
CA ARG A 204 -5.74 -5.24 -43.33
C ARG A 204 -6.29 -6.02 -42.14
N ASN A 205 -5.70 -5.90 -40.95
CA ASN A 205 -6.31 -6.46 -39.75
C ASN A 205 -7.31 -5.45 -39.19
N GLU A 206 -8.56 -5.59 -39.60
CA GLU A 206 -9.74 -4.86 -39.12
C GLU A 206 -10.09 -5.16 -37.65
N GLN A 207 -9.09 -5.37 -36.78
CA GLN A 207 -9.35 -5.38 -35.34
C GLN A 207 -9.67 -3.95 -34.93
N LYS A 208 -10.98 -3.64 -34.95
CA LYS A 208 -11.50 -2.35 -34.51
C LYS A 208 -10.95 -2.05 -33.12
N LEU A 209 -10.35 -0.89 -32.99
CA LEU A 209 -9.99 -0.30 -31.69
C LEU A 209 -11.19 -0.48 -30.75
N PRO A 210 -11.01 -1.02 -29.54
CA PRO A 210 -12.10 -1.16 -28.59
C PRO A 210 -12.79 0.19 -28.38
N SER A 211 -14.11 0.18 -28.15
CA SER A 211 -14.89 1.41 -27.89
C SER A 211 -14.37 2.22 -26.70
N LYS A 212 -13.68 1.54 -25.76
CA LYS A 212 -12.92 2.15 -24.67
C LYS A 212 -11.51 1.55 -24.67
N PRO A 213 -10.58 2.08 -25.47
CA PRO A 213 -9.22 1.57 -25.48
C PRO A 213 -8.57 1.75 -24.11
N MET A 214 -7.68 0.85 -23.75
CA MET A 214 -6.92 0.97 -22.51
C MET A 214 -5.87 2.07 -22.67
N ASP A 215 -5.71 2.94 -21.67
CA ASP A 215 -4.58 3.86 -21.69
C ASP A 215 -3.28 3.14 -21.29
N LEU A 216 -2.15 3.75 -21.64
CA LEU A 216 -0.84 3.14 -21.42
C LEU A 216 -0.51 2.97 -19.91
N ARG A 217 -1.02 3.84 -19.04
CA ARG A 217 -0.79 3.76 -17.59
C ARG A 217 -1.54 2.57 -17.00
N ASP A 218 -2.79 2.39 -17.38
CA ASP A 218 -3.62 1.25 -16.98
C ASP A 218 -3.05 -0.06 -17.54
N ALA A 219 -2.57 -0.05 -18.78
CA ALA A 219 -1.91 -1.21 -19.39
C ALA A 219 -0.64 -1.63 -18.64
N ARG A 220 0.20 -0.65 -18.24
CA ARG A 220 1.38 -0.91 -17.40
C ARG A 220 1.00 -1.51 -16.06
N ARG A 221 -0.01 -0.94 -15.40
CA ARG A 221 -0.50 -1.42 -14.10
C ARG A 221 -1.01 -2.85 -14.21
N LEU A 222 -1.81 -3.14 -15.23
CA LEU A 222 -2.38 -4.45 -15.49
C LEU A 222 -1.29 -5.51 -15.70
N LEU A 223 -0.34 -5.27 -16.60
CA LEU A 223 0.69 -6.26 -16.91
C LEU A 223 1.65 -6.47 -15.75
N ARG A 224 2.06 -5.40 -15.04
CA ARG A 224 2.88 -5.54 -13.84
C ARG A 224 2.17 -6.34 -12.74
N SER A 225 0.86 -6.14 -12.56
CA SER A 225 0.09 -6.95 -11.62
C SER A 225 0.14 -8.42 -12.02
N ARG A 226 -0.17 -8.72 -13.29
CA ARG A 226 -0.20 -10.10 -13.82
C ARG A 226 1.14 -10.81 -13.69
N VAL A 227 2.25 -10.13 -14.01
CA VAL A 227 3.60 -10.69 -13.85
C VAL A 227 3.90 -10.98 -12.38
N ASN A 228 3.58 -10.07 -11.46
CA ASN A 228 3.76 -10.31 -10.03
C ASN A 228 2.89 -11.46 -9.51
N ASP A 229 1.64 -11.56 -9.95
CA ASP A 229 0.73 -12.64 -9.57
C ASP A 229 1.24 -14.01 -10.05
N ALA A 230 1.80 -14.06 -11.27
CA ALA A 230 2.41 -15.28 -11.81
C ALA A 230 3.64 -15.71 -11.01
N LEU A 231 4.51 -14.77 -10.65
CA LEU A 231 5.69 -15.02 -9.82
C LEU A 231 5.31 -15.45 -8.41
N ASP A 232 4.24 -14.88 -7.83
CA ASP A 232 3.74 -15.29 -6.51
C ASP A 232 3.13 -16.69 -6.55
N GLN A 233 2.42 -17.06 -7.61
CA GLN A 233 1.92 -18.43 -7.80
C GLN A 233 3.07 -19.44 -7.92
N LEU A 234 4.08 -19.13 -8.75
CA LEU A 234 5.26 -19.99 -8.91
C LEU A 234 6.03 -20.13 -7.59
N ALA A 235 6.21 -19.04 -6.84
CA ALA A 235 6.89 -19.05 -5.55
C ALA A 235 6.19 -19.95 -4.51
N ARG A 236 4.85 -20.02 -4.53
CA ARG A 236 4.07 -20.90 -3.63
C ARG A 236 4.26 -22.37 -3.99
N HIS A 237 4.21 -22.72 -5.27
CA HIS A 237 4.43 -24.11 -5.72
C HIS A 237 5.82 -24.63 -5.31
N THR A 238 6.87 -23.84 -5.47
CA THR A 238 8.23 -24.24 -5.06
C THR A 238 8.38 -24.42 -3.54
N GLN A 239 7.57 -23.74 -2.72
CA GLN A 239 7.57 -23.91 -1.27
C GLN A 239 6.86 -25.20 -0.84
N ASP A 240 5.77 -25.56 -1.50
CA ASP A 240 5.00 -26.78 -1.21
C ASP A 240 5.75 -28.06 -1.62
N ASP A 241 6.46 -28.03 -2.75
CA ASP A 241 7.30 -29.15 -3.22
C ASP A 241 8.52 -29.36 -2.31
N GLY A 242 9.11 -28.27 -1.80
CA GLY A 242 10.22 -28.32 -0.85
C GLY A 242 9.83 -28.80 0.56
N ALA A 243 8.56 -28.62 0.95
CA ALA A 243 8.03 -29.13 2.21
C ALA A 243 7.69 -30.64 2.13
N SER A 244 7.19 -31.11 0.98
CA SER A 244 6.92 -32.54 0.76
C SER A 244 8.20 -33.38 0.62
N ALA A 245 9.30 -32.80 0.13
CA ALA A 245 10.60 -33.49 0.03
C ALA A 245 11.33 -33.64 1.39
N ARG A 246 10.93 -32.90 2.43
CA ARG A 246 11.54 -32.94 3.78
C ARG A 246 10.79 -33.82 4.79
N SER A 247 9.71 -34.47 4.36
CA SER A 247 8.85 -35.31 5.21
C SER A 247 8.93 -36.81 4.87
N SER A 248 9.92 -37.24 4.07
CA SER A 248 10.22 -38.66 3.90
C SER A 248 11.35 -39.07 4.86
N PRO A 249 11.12 -40.04 5.77
CA PRO A 249 12.11 -40.51 6.74
C PRO A 249 13.29 -41.27 6.10
#